data_AF-A0A7C3TD74-F1
#
_entry.id   AF-A0A7C3TD74-F1
#
_cell.length_a   1.000
_cell.length_b   1.000
_cell.length_c   1.000
_cell.angle_alpha   90.00
_cell.angle_beta   90.00
_cell.angle_gamma   90.00
#
_symmetry.space_group_name_H-M   'P 1'
#
loop_
_entity.id
_entity.type
_entity.pdbx_description
1 polymer ?
#
loop_
_entity_poly.entity_id
_entity_poly.type
_entity_poly.pdbx_seq_one_letter_code
_entity_poly.pdbx_strand_id
1 'polypeptide(L)'
;MIKLTTSALILMLTISIMQINTPVMGQRTELQGRVILYAHTDPAFGARGENILSTAPPYGQQRFAILDKQVTFTLQPRLASNLTVEGSVNYRLYLRSQEKMTAHLNISLFEVKASGDILQASSATISLPVEEQIGQYVVGIPIRHSFSQGSTIVFSIASKDNDKPIVLFWDAERTDTYVSLPIGAGFITITLQAMDMNGVPVSGVDISIIVDNVRVWMGRTGQMGLAEAVLPKYASGSAEIILSLKDVVVNRTSQFNLEDTNVQLKCRVYSLQIEVLDILGSPVEGANVLILRNGSIIGKEKTSEKGNVKFPQLPESFYSIEVNYELAILAVTIPLAEKTLYDLSSNENIKIRLPLLSPWILNSGIVTLILIAAVSTTISIRKRKRKIVEYDFSYFNAISGGGISPSSTVLISGPPGSGKSVLTNHFLMSSLKNGNSCLFITNVDFPSNIRRELETFEPRITEYEKASKLIFIDSYSALGGQESTEEYSVSSIEDLTGLGVKISTCLDKLGRNTDVFLDSLTPLFAMLKGGYITNFVHSIGAKTKGLNGRFFYTLGTNVKKEELNMVESVSDCIIEMSTSDKEDENIRRLRIKKMKKKHIESWIDFRIDGDRGLVFRVKGGGKILK
;
A
#
# COMPACT_ATOMS: atom_id res chain seq x y z
N MET A 1 13.90 83.22 -2.41
CA MET A 1 14.55 81.90 -2.45
C MET A 1 13.94 81.13 -3.61
N ILE A 2 14.77 80.81 -4.62
CA ILE A 2 14.59 79.85 -5.74
C ILE A 2 13.29 80.04 -6.59
N LYS A 3 13.20 80.90 -7.63
CA LYS A 3 13.76 80.85 -9.02
C LYS A 3 13.55 79.46 -9.68
N LEU A 4 12.94 79.18 -10.84
CA LEU A 4 12.56 79.82 -12.12
C LEU A 4 11.44 78.90 -12.72
N THR A 5 10.26 79.33 -13.16
CA THR A 5 9.86 79.79 -14.52
C THR A 5 10.05 78.83 -15.72
N THR A 6 8.91 78.48 -16.33
CA THR A 6 8.53 78.59 -17.78
C THR A 6 9.00 77.61 -18.87
N SER A 7 8.01 77.36 -19.76
CA SER A 7 8.06 76.98 -21.18
C SER A 7 8.13 75.48 -21.49
N ALA A 8 7.06 74.86 -22.00
CA ALA A 8 6.38 75.02 -23.30
C ALA A 8 7.10 74.32 -24.45
N LEU A 9 6.36 73.40 -25.07
CA LEU A 9 6.43 72.97 -26.47
C LEU A 9 7.70 72.23 -26.94
N ILE A 10 7.54 71.48 -28.04
CA ILE A 10 8.49 70.57 -28.73
C ILE A 10 8.39 69.14 -28.19
N LEU A 11 7.96 68.10 -28.90
CA LEU A 11 7.61 67.83 -30.31
C LEU A 11 6.86 66.46 -30.25
N MET A 12 5.62 66.25 -30.73
CA MET A 12 5.27 66.00 -32.14
C MET A 12 6.32 65.18 -32.91
N LEU A 13 6.18 63.85 -32.92
CA LEU A 13 6.48 62.99 -34.07
C LEU A 13 5.68 61.67 -33.85
N THR A 14 4.53 61.52 -34.52
CA THR A 14 4.33 60.59 -35.66
C THR A 14 4.64 59.13 -35.27
N ILE A 15 3.73 58.16 -35.38
CA ILE A 15 3.21 57.53 -36.60
C ILE A 15 2.08 56.60 -36.11
N SER A 16 0.80 56.93 -36.31
CA SER A 16 -0.05 56.47 -37.43
C SER A 16 0.26 55.06 -37.96
N ILE A 17 -0.65 54.12 -37.66
CA ILE A 17 -0.99 53.00 -38.54
C ILE A 17 0.18 52.07 -38.93
N MET A 18 0.29 50.94 -38.23
CA MET A 18 0.48 49.69 -38.95
C MET A 18 -0.18 48.54 -38.20
N GLN A 19 -1.16 47.95 -38.88
CA GLN A 19 -1.60 46.59 -38.70
C GLN A 19 -0.37 45.69 -38.48
N ILE A 20 -0.28 45.02 -37.33
CA ILE A 20 0.49 43.79 -37.24
C ILE A 20 -0.53 42.67 -37.12
N ASN A 21 -0.81 42.13 -38.31
CA ASN A 21 -1.48 40.87 -38.61
C ASN A 21 -1.62 39.96 -37.38
N THR A 22 -2.83 39.92 -36.82
CA THR A 22 -3.33 38.65 -36.31
C THR A 22 -3.41 37.71 -37.51
N PRO A 23 -2.75 36.55 -37.52
CA PRO A 23 -3.19 35.49 -38.40
C PRO A 23 -4.52 34.98 -37.85
N VAL A 24 -5.61 35.65 -38.23
CA VAL A 24 -6.91 35.00 -38.28
C VAL A 24 -6.87 34.07 -39.49
N MET A 25 -6.57 32.80 -39.24
CA MET A 25 -6.94 31.68 -40.11
C MET A 25 -6.90 30.40 -39.26
N GLY A 26 -8.01 29.81 -38.83
CA GLY A 26 -9.40 30.19 -39.01
C GLY A 26 -10.21 29.85 -37.76
N GLN A 27 -11.40 30.43 -37.70
CA GLN A 27 -12.51 29.94 -36.88
C GLN A 27 -12.50 28.40 -36.92
N ARG A 28 -12.21 27.76 -35.79
CA ARG A 28 -12.62 26.37 -35.61
C ARG A 28 -14.12 26.41 -35.33
N THR A 29 -14.85 26.20 -36.41
CA THR A 29 -16.17 25.60 -36.44
C THR A 29 -16.26 24.51 -35.38
N GLU A 30 -17.40 24.46 -34.68
CA GLU A 30 -17.72 23.49 -33.65
C GLU A 30 -17.28 22.05 -34.02
N LEU A 31 -16.69 21.38 -33.04
CA LEU A 31 -16.07 20.05 -33.08
C LEU A 31 -17.07 18.92 -33.39
N GLN A 32 -17.58 18.84 -34.61
CA GLN A 32 -18.28 17.64 -35.08
C GLN A 32 -17.28 16.71 -35.80
N GLY A 33 -17.04 15.52 -35.25
CA GLY A 33 -16.25 14.46 -35.90
C GLY A 33 -14.77 14.34 -35.48
N ARG A 34 -14.39 14.73 -34.26
CA ARG A 34 -13.05 14.44 -33.72
C ARG A 34 -13.13 13.86 -32.32
N VAL A 35 -12.32 12.83 -32.07
CA VAL A 35 -12.15 12.24 -30.73
C VAL A 35 -10.78 12.61 -30.21
N ILE A 36 -10.74 13.12 -28.99
CA ILE A 36 -9.49 13.50 -28.31
C ILE A 36 -9.10 12.35 -27.39
N LEU A 37 -7.85 11.93 -27.49
CA LEU A 37 -7.21 10.92 -26.65
C LEU A 37 -6.08 11.60 -25.88
N TYR A 38 -6.32 11.91 -24.62
CA TYR A 38 -5.36 12.52 -23.73
C TYR A 38 -4.33 11.49 -23.24
N ALA A 39 -3.09 11.93 -23.14
CA ALA A 39 -1.98 11.16 -22.60
C ALA A 39 -2.03 11.18 -21.06
N HIS A 40 -1.99 9.98 -20.46
CA HIS A 40 -2.01 9.80 -19.01
C HIS A 40 -0.96 8.81 -18.50
N THR A 41 -0.65 8.87 -17.20
CA THR A 41 0.03 7.78 -16.48
C THR A 41 -0.95 7.07 -15.54
N ASP A 42 -1.26 5.80 -15.80
CA ASP A 42 -2.17 5.00 -14.98
C ASP A 42 -1.45 4.44 -13.73
N PRO A 43 -1.81 4.84 -12.50
CA PRO A 43 -1.22 4.29 -11.29
C PRO A 43 -1.70 2.86 -10.94
N ALA A 44 -2.80 2.37 -11.54
CA ALA A 44 -3.38 1.06 -11.24
C ALA A 44 -2.74 -0.10 -12.05
N PHE A 45 -1.95 0.20 -13.09
CA PHE A 45 -1.24 -0.81 -13.89
C PHE A 45 0.24 -0.94 -13.45
N GLY A 46 0.49 -1.89 -12.55
CA GLY A 46 1.84 -2.33 -12.16
C GLY A 46 2.69 -1.33 -11.36
N ALA A 47 3.79 -1.81 -10.77
CA ALA A 47 4.65 -1.05 -9.85
C ALA A 47 5.45 0.13 -10.49
N ARG A 48 5.18 0.49 -11.76
CA ARG A 48 5.88 1.57 -12.49
C ARG A 48 4.96 2.58 -13.18
N GLY A 49 3.64 2.35 -13.24
CA GLY A 49 2.67 3.20 -13.96
C GLY A 49 2.90 3.18 -15.48
N GLU A 50 1.93 2.67 -16.24
CA GLU A 50 2.03 2.68 -17.71
C GLU A 50 1.47 3.97 -18.29
N ASN A 51 2.08 4.43 -19.38
CA ASN A 51 1.62 5.57 -20.16
C ASN A 51 0.46 5.13 -21.06
N ILE A 52 -0.72 5.70 -20.85
CA ILE A 52 -1.95 5.34 -21.57
C ILE A 52 -2.51 6.52 -22.36
N LEU A 53 -3.39 6.21 -23.31
CA LEU A 53 -4.30 7.15 -23.94
C LEU A 53 -5.74 6.88 -23.47
N SER A 54 -6.48 7.92 -23.13
CA SER A 54 -7.92 7.85 -22.81
C SER A 54 -8.66 9.08 -23.33
N THR A 55 -9.97 8.98 -23.55
CA THR A 55 -10.80 10.13 -23.95
C THR A 55 -11.11 11.11 -22.81
N ALA A 56 -10.74 10.77 -21.58
CA ALA A 56 -10.93 11.65 -20.43
C ALA A 56 -9.80 12.72 -20.37
N PRO A 57 -10.10 14.01 -20.11
CA PRO A 57 -9.07 15.07 -19.99
C PRO A 57 -8.10 14.83 -18.83
N PRO A 58 -6.99 15.58 -18.70
CA PRO A 58 -6.01 15.36 -17.64
C PRO A 58 -6.58 15.73 -16.26
N TYR A 59 -6.44 14.80 -15.31
CA TYR A 59 -6.90 14.97 -13.92
C TYR A 59 -5.81 14.65 -12.89
N GLY A 60 -4.54 14.65 -13.31
CA GLY A 60 -3.39 14.24 -12.51
C GLY A 60 -2.47 15.38 -12.09
N GLN A 61 -1.34 15.01 -11.50
CA GLN A 61 -0.21 15.91 -11.36
C GLN A 61 0.63 15.86 -12.63
N GLN A 62 1.18 17.00 -13.02
CA GLN A 62 2.03 17.13 -14.19
C GLN A 62 3.13 16.05 -14.19
N ARG A 63 3.11 15.22 -15.23
CA ARG A 63 4.14 14.23 -15.51
C ARG A 63 5.08 14.73 -16.59
N PHE A 64 6.26 14.13 -16.63
CA PHE A 64 7.25 14.44 -17.64
C PHE A 64 8.15 13.26 -17.97
N ALA A 65 8.70 13.27 -19.18
CA ALA A 65 9.72 12.33 -19.64
C ALA A 65 10.68 13.04 -20.56
N ILE A 66 11.95 12.65 -20.48
CA ILE A 66 12.97 13.08 -21.44
C ILE A 66 12.78 12.25 -22.70
N LEU A 67 12.83 12.89 -23.87
CA LEU A 67 12.66 12.26 -25.18
C LEU A 67 13.96 11.67 -25.74
N ASP A 68 14.93 11.35 -24.87
CA ASP A 68 16.17 10.61 -25.21
C ASP A 68 15.86 9.15 -25.59
N LYS A 69 14.72 8.64 -25.10
CA LYS A 69 14.14 7.36 -25.46
C LYS A 69 12.74 7.58 -26.03
N GLN A 70 12.29 6.59 -26.79
CA GLN A 70 10.92 6.55 -27.30
C GLN A 70 9.94 6.51 -26.12
N VAL A 71 9.08 7.53 -26.05
CA VAL A 71 7.96 7.58 -25.12
C VAL A 71 6.73 7.11 -25.88
N THR A 72 6.03 6.12 -25.32
CA THR A 72 4.83 5.54 -25.91
C THR A 72 3.65 5.72 -24.97
N PHE A 73 2.46 5.92 -25.53
CA PHE A 73 1.17 5.97 -24.84
C PHE A 73 0.21 5.01 -25.53
N THR A 74 -0.36 4.09 -24.77
CA THR A 74 -1.20 3.01 -25.32
C THR A 74 -2.67 3.24 -24.99
N LEU A 75 -3.55 3.17 -25.98
CA LEU A 75 -4.99 3.30 -25.77
C LEU A 75 -5.49 2.20 -24.84
N GLN A 76 -6.14 2.64 -23.76
CA GLN A 76 -6.75 1.76 -22.78
C GLN A 76 -8.16 2.27 -22.43
N PRO A 77 -9.20 1.42 -22.55
CA PRO A 77 -9.18 0.03 -23.04
C PRO A 77 -8.99 -0.08 -24.56
N ARG A 78 -8.76 -1.30 -25.05
CA ARG A 78 -8.68 -1.59 -26.50
C ARG A 78 -9.97 -1.20 -27.22
N LEU A 79 -9.87 -0.98 -28.54
CA LEU A 79 -11.00 -0.56 -29.36
C LEU A 79 -12.15 -1.57 -29.28
N ALA A 80 -13.34 -1.09 -28.89
CA ALA A 80 -14.54 -1.92 -28.80
C ALA A 80 -15.18 -2.23 -30.16
N SER A 81 -14.90 -1.41 -31.18
CA SER A 81 -15.39 -1.56 -32.55
C SER A 81 -14.33 -1.14 -33.56
N ASN A 82 -14.54 -1.48 -34.84
CA ASN A 82 -13.71 -0.95 -35.92
C ASN A 82 -13.77 0.58 -35.92
N LEU A 83 -12.65 1.22 -36.20
CA LEU A 83 -12.53 2.67 -36.24
C LEU A 83 -11.81 3.11 -37.52
N THR A 84 -12.52 3.80 -38.40
CA THR A 84 -11.94 4.41 -39.61
C THR A 84 -11.60 5.88 -39.35
N VAL A 85 -10.36 6.25 -39.68
CA VAL A 85 -9.80 7.60 -39.50
C VAL A 85 -9.22 8.07 -40.82
N GLU A 86 -9.69 9.22 -41.31
CA GLU A 86 -9.22 9.84 -42.55
C GLU A 86 -9.07 11.36 -42.35
N GLY A 87 -7.98 11.92 -42.86
CA GLY A 87 -7.68 13.35 -42.77
C GLY A 87 -6.35 13.61 -42.07
N SER A 88 -6.37 14.39 -40.99
CA SER A 88 -5.16 14.76 -40.23
C SER A 88 -5.35 14.54 -38.73
N VAL A 89 -4.49 13.72 -38.14
CA VAL A 89 -4.38 13.54 -36.69
C VAL A 89 -3.67 14.75 -36.12
N ASN A 90 -4.26 15.38 -35.11
CA ASN A 90 -3.63 16.54 -34.45
C ASN A 90 -3.06 16.14 -33.10
N TYR A 91 -1.78 16.39 -32.90
CA TYR A 91 -1.08 16.18 -31.64
C TYR A 91 -0.92 17.53 -30.96
N ARG A 92 -1.42 17.67 -29.73
CA ARG A 92 -1.05 18.79 -28.85
C ARG A 92 0.04 18.31 -27.92
N LEU A 93 1.17 18.99 -27.92
CA LEU A 93 2.36 18.63 -27.15
C LEU A 93 2.79 19.81 -26.27
N TYR A 94 3.23 19.49 -25.06
CA TYR A 94 3.84 20.45 -24.15
C TYR A 94 5.31 20.09 -23.97
N LEU A 95 6.20 20.95 -24.47
CA LEU A 95 7.62 20.67 -24.56
C LEU A 95 8.43 21.78 -23.90
N ARG A 96 9.58 21.42 -23.34
CA ARG A 96 10.65 22.38 -23.00
C ARG A 96 12.02 21.77 -23.31
N SER A 97 13.03 22.60 -23.47
CA SER A 97 14.44 22.23 -23.50
C SER A 97 15.21 22.98 -22.41
N GLN A 98 16.47 22.60 -22.17
CA GLN A 98 17.34 23.35 -21.24
C GLN A 98 17.84 24.66 -21.84
N GLU A 99 18.00 24.69 -23.16
CA GLU A 99 18.40 25.85 -23.95
C GLU A 99 17.45 25.96 -25.13
N LYS A 100 17.19 27.18 -25.60
CA LYS A 100 16.44 27.39 -26.84
C LYS A 100 17.07 26.60 -28.00
N MET A 101 16.29 25.74 -28.65
CA MET A 101 16.77 24.90 -29.75
C MET A 101 15.66 24.57 -30.74
N THR A 102 16.04 24.07 -31.92
CA THR A 102 15.10 23.41 -32.84
C THR A 102 15.16 21.90 -32.56
N ALA A 103 14.06 21.34 -32.10
CA ALA A 103 13.90 19.92 -31.83
C ALA A 103 13.42 19.16 -33.06
N HIS A 104 14.02 18.02 -33.37
CA HIS A 104 13.62 17.10 -34.42
C HIS A 104 12.93 15.87 -33.82
N LEU A 105 11.60 15.86 -33.85
CA LEU A 105 10.78 14.83 -33.21
C LEU A 105 10.23 13.85 -34.23
N ASN A 106 10.39 12.55 -33.98
CA ASN A 106 9.65 11.51 -34.69
C ASN A 106 8.36 11.22 -33.93
N ILE A 107 7.21 11.47 -34.57
CA ILE A 107 5.88 11.25 -34.02
C ILE A 107 5.18 10.21 -34.88
N SER A 108 4.65 9.17 -34.23
CA SER A 108 4.00 8.06 -34.92
C SER A 108 2.73 7.62 -34.19
N LEU A 109 1.80 7.06 -34.95
CA LEU A 109 0.63 6.34 -34.46
C LEU A 109 0.68 4.91 -34.99
N PHE A 110 0.50 3.92 -34.12
CA PHE A 110 0.48 2.51 -34.47
C PHE A 110 -0.85 1.87 -34.08
N GLU A 111 -1.23 0.83 -34.81
CA GLU A 111 -2.22 -0.15 -34.40
C GLU A 111 -1.48 -1.41 -33.94
N VAL A 112 -1.72 -1.86 -32.72
CA VAL A 112 -1.29 -3.18 -32.24
C VAL A 112 -2.51 -4.08 -32.19
N LYS A 113 -2.57 -5.05 -33.10
CA LYS A 113 -3.68 -6.00 -33.21
C LYS A 113 -3.72 -6.95 -32.01
N ALA A 114 -4.87 -7.58 -31.80
CA ALA A 114 -5.02 -8.61 -30.77
C ALA A 114 -4.06 -9.81 -30.97
N SER A 115 -3.64 -10.08 -32.21
CA SER A 115 -2.61 -11.07 -32.57
C SER A 115 -1.18 -10.69 -32.12
N GLY A 116 -0.95 -9.42 -31.78
CA GLY A 116 0.38 -8.85 -31.52
C GLY A 116 1.02 -8.15 -32.73
N ASP A 117 0.40 -8.22 -33.92
CA ASP A 117 0.92 -7.53 -35.11
C ASP A 117 0.88 -6.01 -34.91
N ILE A 118 1.99 -5.34 -35.26
CA ILE A 118 2.12 -3.88 -35.17
C ILE A 118 2.06 -3.30 -36.58
N LEU A 119 1.09 -2.43 -36.83
CA LEU A 119 0.94 -1.68 -38.07
C LEU A 119 1.15 -0.18 -37.81
N GLN A 120 2.00 0.47 -38.60
CA GLN A 120 2.17 1.92 -38.52
C GLN A 120 1.03 2.62 -39.28
N ALA A 121 0.17 3.33 -38.55
CA ALA A 121 -0.97 4.04 -39.11
C ALA A 121 -0.61 5.43 -39.64
N SER A 122 0.29 6.15 -38.95
CA SER A 122 0.86 7.42 -39.40
C SER A 122 2.24 7.66 -38.78
N SER A 123 3.10 8.42 -39.46
CA SER A 123 4.39 8.84 -38.91
C SER A 123 4.95 10.07 -39.62
N ALA A 124 5.56 10.97 -38.88
CA ALA A 124 6.32 12.10 -39.43
C ALA A 124 7.48 12.50 -38.53
N THR A 125 8.57 12.99 -39.14
CA THR A 125 9.61 13.74 -38.42
C THR A 125 9.33 15.23 -38.55
N ILE A 126 9.21 15.95 -37.44
CA ILE A 126 8.84 17.37 -37.40
C ILE A 126 9.90 18.17 -36.66
N SER A 127 10.19 19.36 -37.17
CA SER A 127 11.09 20.33 -36.54
C SER A 127 10.27 21.38 -35.79
N LEU A 128 10.50 21.53 -34.48
CA LEU A 128 9.80 22.50 -33.63
C LEU A 128 10.80 23.41 -32.89
N PRO A 129 10.59 24.73 -32.84
CA PRO A 129 11.40 25.62 -32.00
C PRO A 129 10.98 25.45 -30.53
N VAL A 130 11.80 24.75 -29.74
CA VAL A 130 11.55 24.49 -28.32
C VAL A 130 12.28 25.52 -27.47
N GLU A 131 11.52 26.14 -26.56
CA GLU A 131 12.01 27.17 -25.65
C GLU A 131 12.37 26.58 -24.27
N GLU A 132 13.00 27.39 -23.42
CA GLU A 132 13.38 27.00 -22.05
C GLU A 132 12.18 26.84 -21.10
N GLN A 133 11.10 27.57 -21.40
CA GLN A 133 9.82 27.46 -20.71
C GLN A 133 8.91 26.45 -21.42
N ILE A 134 7.92 25.91 -20.70
CA ILE A 134 6.95 24.97 -21.27
C ILE A 134 6.12 25.69 -22.34
N GLY A 135 6.32 25.30 -23.59
CA GLY A 135 5.55 25.78 -24.75
C GLY A 135 4.52 24.77 -25.22
N GLN A 136 3.41 25.27 -25.77
CA GLN A 136 2.38 24.45 -26.43
C GLN A 136 2.64 24.38 -27.93
N TYR A 137 2.67 23.18 -28.48
CA TYR A 137 2.87 22.91 -29.90
C TYR A 137 1.73 22.07 -30.44
N VAL A 138 1.23 22.40 -31.63
CA VAL A 138 0.19 21.62 -32.31
C VAL A 138 0.72 21.17 -33.65
N VAL A 139 0.68 19.87 -33.87
CA VAL A 139 1.20 19.21 -35.07
C VAL A 139 0.08 18.42 -35.73
N GLY A 140 -0.10 18.58 -37.04
CA GLY A 140 -0.99 17.73 -37.83
C GLY A 140 -0.21 16.71 -38.65
N ILE A 141 -0.56 15.42 -38.58
CA ILE A 141 0.01 14.36 -39.42
C ILE A 141 -1.12 13.69 -40.21
N PRO A 142 -1.02 13.62 -41.55
CA PRO A 142 -2.02 12.94 -42.38
C PRO A 142 -2.21 11.47 -41.99
N ILE A 143 -3.45 11.00 -42.06
CA ILE A 143 -3.79 9.59 -41.82
C ILE A 143 -4.90 9.13 -42.76
N ARG A 144 -4.81 7.87 -43.18
CA ARG A 144 -5.90 7.12 -43.77
C ARG A 144 -5.76 5.67 -43.31
N HIS A 145 -6.43 5.32 -42.21
CA HIS A 145 -6.28 4.02 -41.57
C HIS A 145 -7.62 3.52 -41.03
N SER A 146 -7.84 2.21 -41.07
CA SER A 146 -8.96 1.55 -40.40
C SER A 146 -8.44 0.62 -39.33
N PHE A 147 -8.58 1.04 -38.08
CA PHE A 147 -8.24 0.25 -36.91
C PHE A 147 -9.31 -0.84 -36.71
N SER A 148 -8.85 -2.06 -36.49
CA SER A 148 -9.68 -3.23 -36.23
C SER A 148 -10.19 -3.29 -34.80
N GLN A 149 -11.38 -3.84 -34.60
CA GLN A 149 -11.92 -4.15 -33.28
C GLN A 149 -10.93 -5.02 -32.48
N GLY A 150 -10.75 -4.70 -31.21
CA GLY A 150 -9.85 -5.40 -30.29
C GLY A 150 -8.38 -5.03 -30.43
N SER A 151 -8.00 -4.14 -31.35
CA SER A 151 -6.65 -3.56 -31.40
C SER A 151 -6.48 -2.40 -30.41
N THR A 152 -5.24 -2.02 -30.13
CA THR A 152 -4.91 -0.80 -29.38
C THR A 152 -4.18 0.20 -30.26
N ILE A 153 -4.47 1.49 -30.04
CA ILE A 153 -3.79 2.61 -30.69
C ILE A 153 -2.61 3.00 -29.82
N VAL A 154 -1.40 3.05 -30.39
CA VAL A 154 -0.19 3.47 -29.67
C VAL A 154 0.32 4.78 -30.27
N PHE A 155 0.33 5.84 -29.47
CA PHE A 155 1.03 7.08 -29.78
C PHE A 155 2.48 6.96 -29.34
N SER A 156 3.40 7.32 -30.22
CA SER A 156 4.83 7.30 -29.95
C SER A 156 5.46 8.63 -30.31
N ILE A 157 6.39 9.08 -29.47
CA ILE A 157 7.22 10.27 -29.71
C ILE A 157 8.65 10.02 -29.24
N ALA A 158 9.63 10.44 -30.05
CA ALA A 158 11.05 10.37 -29.72
C ALA A 158 11.80 11.58 -30.30
N SER A 159 12.84 12.06 -29.62
CA SER A 159 13.77 13.02 -30.19
C SER A 159 14.81 12.32 -31.05
N LYS A 160 15.24 12.95 -32.15
CA LYS A 160 16.48 12.56 -32.86
C LYS A 160 17.71 13.30 -32.34
N ASP A 161 17.51 14.31 -31.50
CA ASP A 161 18.57 15.13 -30.91
C ASP A 161 19.06 14.46 -29.62
N ASN A 162 20.03 13.54 -29.75
CA ASN A 162 20.54 12.75 -28.61
C ASN A 162 21.37 13.57 -27.62
N ASP A 163 21.91 14.72 -28.05
CA ASP A 163 22.85 15.50 -27.26
C ASP A 163 22.16 16.60 -26.42
N LYS A 164 20.89 16.91 -26.68
CA LYS A 164 20.14 17.95 -25.99
C LYS A 164 18.79 17.41 -25.47
N PRO A 165 18.57 17.34 -24.15
CA PRO A 165 17.36 16.75 -23.60
C PRO A 165 16.14 17.65 -23.84
N ILE A 166 15.17 17.12 -24.59
CA ILE A 166 13.83 17.70 -24.72
C ILE A 166 12.90 16.95 -23.76
N VAL A 167 12.08 17.68 -23.03
CA VAL A 167 11.16 17.12 -22.05
C VAL A 167 9.72 17.28 -22.53
N LEU A 168 8.98 16.17 -22.60
CA LEU A 168 7.54 16.14 -22.83
C LEU A 168 6.80 16.20 -21.49
N PHE A 169 5.70 16.95 -21.45
CA PHE A 169 4.80 17.06 -20.31
C PHE A 169 3.39 16.57 -20.62
N TRP A 170 2.74 15.92 -19.65
CA TRP A 170 1.34 15.49 -19.74
C TRP A 170 0.68 15.48 -18.35
N ASP A 171 -0.54 14.94 -18.24
CA ASP A 171 -1.27 14.69 -16.98
C ASP A 171 -1.77 15.89 -16.17
N ALA A 172 -1.59 17.15 -16.62
CA ALA A 172 -2.14 18.33 -15.94
C ALA A 172 -2.91 19.25 -16.90
N GLU A 173 -3.85 20.03 -16.36
CA GLU A 173 -4.73 20.95 -17.13
C GLU A 173 -3.95 21.97 -17.98
N ARG A 174 -2.79 22.42 -17.49
CA ARG A 174 -1.90 23.35 -18.23
C ARG A 174 -0.93 22.65 -19.19
N THR A 175 -0.90 21.33 -19.17
CA THR A 175 -0.02 20.50 -20.00
C THR A 175 -0.78 19.28 -20.51
N ASP A 176 -1.92 19.50 -21.16
CA ASP A 176 -2.85 18.46 -21.61
C ASP A 176 -2.43 17.82 -22.94
N THR A 177 -1.28 17.14 -22.97
CA THR A 177 -0.82 16.44 -24.18
C THR A 177 -1.89 15.45 -24.65
N TYR A 178 -2.26 15.51 -25.93
CA TYR A 178 -3.29 14.64 -26.52
C TYR A 178 -3.07 14.35 -28.00
N VAL A 179 -3.77 13.32 -28.47
CA VAL A 179 -3.95 12.95 -29.87
C VAL A 179 -5.41 13.13 -30.27
N SER A 180 -5.70 13.96 -31.26
CA SER A 180 -7.05 14.17 -31.79
C SER A 180 -7.21 13.46 -33.12
N LEU A 181 -8.03 12.40 -33.11
CA LEU A 181 -8.36 11.58 -34.25
C LEU A 181 -9.58 12.16 -34.99
N PRO A 182 -9.52 12.37 -36.32
CA PRO A 182 -10.69 12.70 -37.13
C PRO A 182 -11.54 11.46 -37.37
N ILE A 183 -12.62 11.31 -36.60
CA ILE A 183 -13.49 10.13 -36.62
C ILE A 183 -14.86 10.54 -37.21
N GLY A 184 -15.38 9.74 -38.14
CA GLY A 184 -16.71 9.95 -38.72
C GLY A 184 -17.88 9.76 -37.73
N ALA A 185 -19.11 9.90 -38.21
CA ALA A 185 -20.33 9.69 -37.41
C ALA A 185 -20.37 8.30 -36.74
N GLY A 186 -20.82 8.20 -35.49
CA GLY A 186 -20.93 6.92 -34.77
C GLY A 186 -20.53 6.89 -33.29
N PHE A 187 -20.24 8.04 -32.66
CA PHE A 187 -19.91 8.15 -31.24
C PHE A 187 -20.93 9.04 -30.51
N ILE A 188 -21.11 8.80 -29.21
CA ILE A 188 -21.89 9.61 -28.28
C ILE A 188 -20.99 10.15 -27.16
N THR A 189 -21.35 11.30 -26.61
CA THR A 189 -20.67 11.89 -25.45
C THR A 189 -21.64 11.86 -24.26
N ILE A 190 -21.17 11.32 -23.14
CA ILE A 190 -21.90 11.25 -21.87
C ILE A 190 -21.13 12.04 -20.83
N THR A 191 -21.79 12.97 -20.17
CA THR A 191 -21.26 13.72 -19.02
C THR A 191 -21.60 12.99 -17.73
N LEU A 192 -20.58 12.64 -16.96
CA LEU A 192 -20.68 11.93 -15.69
C LEU A 192 -20.30 12.89 -14.56
N GLN A 193 -21.19 13.06 -13.58
CA GLN A 193 -20.96 13.90 -12.41
C GLN A 193 -20.94 13.06 -11.13
N ALA A 194 -19.78 12.94 -10.50
CA ALA A 194 -19.63 12.33 -9.19
C ALA A 194 -19.94 13.36 -8.08
N MET A 195 -20.84 12.99 -7.17
CA MET A 195 -21.20 13.82 -6.02
C MET A 195 -21.24 12.98 -4.76
N ASP A 196 -20.99 13.57 -3.61
CA ASP A 196 -21.17 12.90 -2.33
C ASP A 196 -22.67 12.71 -2.00
N MET A 197 -22.96 12.09 -0.86
CA MET A 197 -24.33 11.86 -0.41
C MET A 197 -25.13 13.17 -0.23
N ASN A 198 -24.45 14.29 0.02
CA ASN A 198 -25.04 15.63 0.19
C ASN A 198 -25.15 16.42 -1.12
N GLY A 199 -24.66 15.89 -2.25
CA GLY A 199 -24.68 16.59 -3.54
C GLY A 199 -23.49 17.51 -3.79
N VAL A 200 -22.43 17.45 -2.96
CA VAL A 200 -21.20 18.19 -3.20
C VAL A 200 -20.36 17.44 -4.24
N PRO A 201 -19.83 18.10 -5.29
CA PRO A 201 -19.00 17.42 -6.29
C PRO A 201 -17.74 16.77 -5.69
N VAL A 202 -17.42 15.57 -6.15
CA VAL A 202 -16.26 14.78 -5.68
C VAL A 202 -15.22 14.71 -6.79
N SER A 203 -14.05 15.27 -6.54
CA SER A 203 -12.94 15.29 -7.48
C SER A 203 -12.05 14.05 -7.35
N GLY A 204 -11.36 13.70 -8.44
CA GLY A 204 -10.39 12.62 -8.43
C GLY A 204 -10.98 11.21 -8.31
N VAL A 205 -12.28 11.03 -8.59
CA VAL A 205 -12.95 9.72 -8.65
C VAL A 205 -12.64 9.08 -9.99
N ASP A 206 -12.05 7.88 -9.96
CA ASP A 206 -11.83 7.07 -11.15
C ASP A 206 -13.14 6.39 -11.54
N ILE A 207 -13.52 6.52 -12.80
CA ILE A 207 -14.76 5.98 -13.36
C ILE A 207 -14.39 4.96 -14.43
N SER A 208 -15.02 3.78 -14.37
CA SER A 208 -14.95 2.76 -15.41
C SER A 208 -16.35 2.47 -15.94
N ILE A 209 -16.51 2.44 -17.27
CA ILE A 209 -17.75 2.03 -17.93
C ILE A 209 -17.52 0.67 -18.56
N ILE A 210 -18.42 -0.26 -18.25
CA ILE A 210 -18.38 -1.65 -18.68
C ILE A 210 -19.66 -1.92 -19.47
N VAL A 211 -19.52 -2.47 -20.67
CA VAL A 211 -20.63 -2.91 -21.53
C VAL A 211 -20.36 -4.36 -21.88
N ASP A 212 -21.34 -5.24 -21.66
CA ASP A 212 -21.22 -6.69 -21.91
C ASP A 212 -19.96 -7.33 -21.27
N ASN A 213 -19.68 -6.96 -20.01
CA ASN A 213 -18.49 -7.35 -19.24
C ASN A 213 -17.13 -6.88 -19.80
N VAL A 214 -17.13 -6.06 -20.85
CA VAL A 214 -15.93 -5.43 -21.40
C VAL A 214 -15.85 -4.00 -20.91
N ARG A 215 -14.75 -3.61 -20.29
CA ARG A 215 -14.49 -2.20 -19.99
C ARG A 215 -14.30 -1.47 -21.31
N VAL A 216 -15.18 -0.52 -21.61
CA VAL A 216 -15.17 0.25 -22.87
C VAL A 216 -14.64 1.67 -22.68
N TRP A 217 -14.60 2.16 -21.44
CA TRP A 217 -14.08 3.47 -21.12
C TRP A 217 -13.56 3.56 -19.70
N MET A 218 -12.60 4.46 -19.50
CA MET A 218 -12.07 4.82 -18.20
C MET A 218 -11.72 6.31 -18.18
N GLY A 219 -12.03 6.98 -17.08
CA GLY A 219 -11.66 8.36 -16.86
C GLY A 219 -11.64 8.70 -15.39
N ARG A 220 -11.38 9.96 -15.07
CA ARG A 220 -11.34 10.44 -13.69
C ARG A 220 -12.14 11.74 -13.60
N THR A 221 -12.66 12.09 -12.44
CA THR A 221 -13.37 13.38 -12.30
C THR A 221 -12.43 14.54 -12.03
N GLY A 222 -12.71 15.68 -12.66
CA GLY A 222 -12.01 16.94 -12.40
C GLY A 222 -12.44 17.62 -11.10
N GLN A 223 -12.03 18.89 -10.90
CA GLN A 223 -12.33 19.65 -9.67
C GLN A 223 -13.83 19.82 -9.42
N MET A 224 -14.63 19.95 -10.49
CA MET A 224 -16.09 20.08 -10.42
C MET A 224 -16.81 18.72 -10.35
N GLY A 225 -16.09 17.62 -10.12
CA GLY A 225 -16.65 16.27 -10.08
C GLY A 225 -17.15 15.75 -11.44
N LEU A 226 -16.80 16.43 -12.53
CA LEU A 226 -17.24 16.09 -13.89
C LEU A 226 -16.19 15.28 -14.64
N ALA A 227 -16.66 14.34 -15.46
CA ALA A 227 -15.89 13.63 -16.48
C ALA A 227 -16.73 13.47 -17.74
N GLU A 228 -16.13 13.69 -18.91
CA GLU A 228 -16.79 13.45 -20.21
C GLU A 228 -16.30 12.12 -20.80
N ALA A 229 -17.24 11.22 -21.05
CA ALA A 229 -16.99 9.93 -21.67
C ALA A 229 -17.44 9.94 -23.13
N VAL A 230 -16.50 9.75 -24.05
CA VAL A 230 -16.80 9.56 -25.48
C VAL A 230 -16.82 8.07 -25.78
N LEU A 231 -17.97 7.56 -26.22
CA LEU A 231 -18.25 6.15 -26.41
C LEU A 231 -18.75 5.86 -27.83
N PRO A 232 -18.49 4.68 -28.40
CA PRO A 232 -19.18 4.23 -29.60
C PRO A 232 -20.70 4.22 -29.38
N LYS A 233 -21.46 4.54 -30.43
CA LYS A 233 -22.92 4.42 -30.43
C LYS A 233 -23.28 2.93 -30.51
N TYR A 234 -23.43 2.28 -29.36
CA TYR A 234 -23.84 0.88 -29.27
C TYR A 234 -25.33 0.74 -29.61
N ALA A 235 -25.69 -0.35 -30.30
CA ALA A 235 -27.04 -0.54 -30.85
C ALA A 235 -28.14 -0.75 -29.79
N SER A 236 -27.78 -1.27 -28.60
CA SER A 236 -28.65 -1.43 -27.43
C SER A 236 -27.86 -2.21 -26.38
N GLY A 237 -27.46 -1.58 -25.27
CA GLY A 237 -26.75 -2.28 -24.20
C GLY A 237 -26.86 -1.54 -22.88
N SER A 238 -27.21 -2.25 -21.81
CA SER A 238 -27.12 -1.73 -20.45
C SER A 238 -25.66 -1.69 -20.03
N ALA A 239 -25.16 -0.53 -19.59
CA ALA A 239 -23.81 -0.39 -19.08
C ALA A 239 -23.75 -0.53 -17.55
N GLU A 240 -22.64 -1.01 -17.03
CA GLU A 240 -22.27 -0.91 -15.62
C GLU A 240 -21.24 0.20 -15.46
N ILE A 241 -21.45 1.10 -14.50
CA ILE A 241 -20.54 2.20 -14.17
C ILE A 241 -19.99 1.96 -12.77
N ILE A 242 -18.67 1.89 -12.66
CA ILE A 242 -17.96 1.68 -11.39
C ILE A 242 -17.17 2.93 -11.07
N LEU A 243 -17.38 3.48 -9.88
CA LEU A 243 -16.65 4.63 -9.35
C LEU A 243 -15.74 4.15 -8.22
N SER A 244 -14.46 4.48 -8.31
CA SER A 244 -13.48 4.23 -7.26
C SER A 244 -12.75 5.50 -6.87
N LEU A 245 -12.56 5.71 -5.57
CA LEU A 245 -11.76 6.81 -5.04
C LEU A 245 -10.73 6.24 -4.07
N LYS A 246 -9.45 6.56 -4.28
CA LYS A 246 -8.34 6.04 -3.46
C LYS A 246 -8.44 4.52 -3.32
N ASP A 247 -8.57 3.77 -4.42
CA ASP A 247 -8.69 2.29 -4.45
C ASP A 247 -9.89 1.67 -3.72
N VAL A 248 -10.91 2.44 -3.34
CA VAL A 248 -12.17 1.91 -2.79
C VAL A 248 -13.31 2.21 -3.76
N VAL A 249 -14.12 1.20 -4.05
CA VAL A 249 -15.35 1.37 -4.84
C VAL A 249 -16.36 2.17 -4.02
N VAL A 250 -16.66 3.39 -4.47
CA VAL A 250 -17.58 4.32 -3.79
C VAL A 250 -18.97 4.30 -4.41
N ASN A 251 -19.13 3.79 -5.63
CA ASN A 251 -20.42 3.52 -6.27
C ASN A 251 -20.28 2.43 -7.35
N ARG A 252 -21.34 1.64 -7.57
CA ARG A 252 -21.47 0.67 -8.66
C ARG A 252 -22.92 0.64 -9.14
N THR A 253 -23.15 0.90 -10.43
CA THR A 253 -24.49 0.83 -11.05
C THR A 253 -24.72 -0.56 -11.64
N SER A 254 -25.93 -1.10 -11.55
CA SER A 254 -26.22 -2.47 -12.01
C SER A 254 -26.55 -2.54 -13.50
N GLN A 255 -27.32 -1.57 -14.02
CA GLN A 255 -27.68 -1.44 -15.43
C GLN A 255 -28.03 0.03 -15.72
N PHE A 256 -27.29 0.65 -16.63
CA PHE A 256 -27.40 2.07 -17.00
C PHE A 256 -27.69 2.22 -18.49
N ASN A 257 -28.65 3.08 -18.86
CA ASN A 257 -28.96 3.34 -20.27
C ASN A 257 -27.99 4.39 -20.83
N LEU A 258 -27.21 4.03 -21.85
CA LEU A 258 -26.23 4.92 -22.50
C LEU A 258 -26.86 6.02 -23.36
N GLU A 259 -28.19 6.11 -23.45
CA GLU A 259 -28.89 7.23 -24.12
C GLU A 259 -28.88 8.53 -23.31
N ASP A 260 -28.68 8.44 -21.99
CA ASP A 260 -28.60 9.60 -21.11
C ASP A 260 -27.27 10.35 -21.31
N THR A 261 -27.35 11.63 -21.67
CA THR A 261 -26.18 12.47 -21.93
C THR A 261 -25.61 13.12 -20.67
N ASN A 262 -26.38 13.19 -19.58
CA ASN A 262 -25.95 13.79 -18.31
C ASN A 262 -26.35 12.88 -17.14
N VAL A 263 -25.37 12.40 -16.38
CA VAL A 263 -25.57 11.35 -15.38
C VAL A 263 -24.95 11.78 -14.06
N GLN A 264 -25.76 11.71 -13.00
CA GLN A 264 -25.32 12.05 -11.64
C GLN A 264 -25.16 10.79 -10.79
N LEU A 265 -23.97 10.61 -10.20
CA LEU A 265 -23.58 9.41 -9.47
C LEU A 265 -23.18 9.76 -8.03
N LYS A 266 -23.87 9.13 -7.07
CA LYS A 266 -23.68 9.34 -5.62
C LYS A 266 -22.56 8.47 -5.08
N CYS A 267 -21.49 9.07 -4.59
CA CYS A 267 -20.32 8.43 -3.98
C CYS A 267 -20.51 8.27 -2.47
N ARG A 268 -20.22 7.08 -1.95
CA ARG A 268 -20.09 6.81 -0.50
C ARG A 268 -18.76 7.33 0.03
N VAL A 269 -18.68 8.66 0.13
CA VAL A 269 -17.55 9.39 0.69
C VAL A 269 -18.04 10.31 1.79
N TYR A 270 -17.22 10.48 2.83
CA TYR A 270 -17.57 11.21 4.03
C TYR A 270 -16.45 12.17 4.45
N SER A 271 -16.81 13.20 5.21
CA SER A 271 -15.88 14.11 5.86
C SER A 271 -15.62 13.64 7.28
N LEU A 272 -14.34 13.48 7.62
CA LEU A 272 -13.91 13.19 8.99
C LEU A 272 -13.30 14.44 9.60
N GLN A 273 -13.88 14.93 10.69
CA GLN A 273 -13.32 16.02 11.47
C GLN A 273 -12.78 15.48 12.80
N ILE A 274 -11.56 15.88 13.14
CA ILE A 274 -10.85 15.39 14.32
C ILE A 274 -10.53 16.59 15.20
N GLU A 275 -10.93 16.52 16.45
CA GLU A 275 -10.62 17.49 17.50
C GLU A 275 -9.59 16.87 18.45
N VAL A 276 -8.38 17.41 18.48
CA VAL A 276 -7.30 16.98 19.35
C VAL A 276 -7.30 17.85 20.59
N LEU A 277 -7.49 17.19 21.74
CA LEU A 277 -7.63 17.81 23.04
C LEU A 277 -6.54 17.31 23.99
N ASP A 278 -6.20 18.12 24.98
CA ASP A 278 -5.36 17.73 26.09
C ASP A 278 -6.17 16.97 27.17
N ILE A 279 -5.55 16.58 28.28
CA ILE A 279 -6.24 15.84 29.35
C ILE A 279 -7.32 16.67 30.08
N LEU A 280 -7.27 17.99 29.98
CA LEU A 280 -8.26 18.92 30.55
C LEU A 280 -9.33 19.32 29.54
N GLY A 281 -9.27 18.81 28.32
CA GLY A 281 -10.19 19.15 27.24
C GLY A 281 -9.87 20.45 26.51
N SER A 282 -8.68 21.02 26.70
CA SER A 282 -8.23 22.20 25.95
C SER A 282 -7.72 21.80 24.57
N PRO A 283 -7.94 22.61 23.52
CA PRO A 283 -7.46 22.28 22.18
C PRO A 283 -5.93 22.23 22.08
N VAL A 284 -5.40 21.29 21.29
CA VAL A 284 -3.96 21.16 21.01
C VAL A 284 -3.67 21.63 19.58
N GLU A 285 -3.02 22.79 19.46
CA GLU A 285 -2.56 23.34 18.19
C GLU A 285 -1.27 22.67 17.70
N GLY A 286 -1.14 22.47 16.38
CA GLY A 286 0.09 22.02 15.74
C GLY A 286 0.38 20.52 15.84
N ALA A 287 -0.57 19.71 16.33
CA ALA A 287 -0.47 18.26 16.31
C ALA A 287 -0.58 17.74 14.88
N ASN A 288 0.38 16.90 14.46
CA ASN A 288 0.36 16.25 13.16
C ASN A 288 -0.61 15.08 13.19
N VAL A 289 -1.68 15.13 12.40
CA VAL A 289 -2.67 14.08 12.27
C VAL A 289 -2.49 13.36 10.94
N LEU A 290 -2.26 12.06 10.99
CA LEU A 290 -2.11 11.17 9.85
C LEU A 290 -3.30 10.23 9.78
N ILE A 291 -3.91 10.13 8.60
CA ILE A 291 -4.93 9.11 8.29
C ILE A 291 -4.24 8.04 7.45
N LEU A 292 -4.17 6.82 7.98
CA LEU A 292 -3.59 5.67 7.28
C LEU A 292 -4.66 4.65 6.92
N ARG A 293 -4.53 4.04 5.75
CA ARG A 293 -5.31 2.86 5.36
C ARG A 293 -4.37 1.80 4.84
N ASN A 294 -4.48 0.58 5.37
CA ASN A 294 -3.60 -0.55 5.03
C ASN A 294 -2.09 -0.29 5.24
N GLY A 295 -1.71 0.74 6.01
CA GLY A 295 -0.33 1.15 6.25
C GLY A 295 0.16 2.31 5.39
N SER A 296 -0.63 2.73 4.38
CA SER A 296 -0.32 3.88 3.53
C SER A 296 -0.98 5.15 4.07
N ILE A 297 -0.28 6.29 4.02
CA ILE A 297 -0.81 7.59 4.42
C ILE A 297 -1.79 8.08 3.34
N ILE A 298 -3.05 8.27 3.73
CA ILE A 298 -4.16 8.77 2.88
C ILE A 298 -4.40 10.27 3.08
N GLY A 299 -4.02 10.79 4.25
CA GLY A 299 -4.13 12.21 4.58
C GLY A 299 -3.14 12.58 5.68
N LYS A 300 -2.60 13.80 5.60
CA LYS A 300 -1.71 14.36 6.61
C LYS A 300 -2.02 15.85 6.75
N GLU A 301 -2.33 16.26 7.96
CA GLU A 301 -2.63 17.66 8.28
C GLU A 301 -2.14 18.01 9.68
N LYS A 302 -2.10 19.31 10.01
CA LYS A 302 -1.84 19.79 11.36
C LYS A 302 -3.11 20.38 11.97
N THR A 303 -3.28 20.22 13.27
CA THR A 303 -4.40 20.86 13.99
C THR A 303 -4.24 22.38 14.03
N SER A 304 -5.37 23.09 13.89
CA SER A 304 -5.43 24.55 14.03
C SER A 304 -5.32 25.01 15.49
N GLU A 305 -5.36 26.32 15.74
CA GLU A 305 -5.48 26.92 17.09
C GLU A 305 -6.66 26.36 17.89
N LYS A 306 -7.74 25.94 17.21
CA LYS A 306 -8.92 25.30 17.82
C LYS A 306 -8.76 23.79 18.01
N GLY A 307 -7.55 23.25 17.81
CA GLY A 307 -7.25 21.83 17.92
C GLY A 307 -7.95 20.95 16.88
N ASN A 308 -8.59 21.53 15.88
CA ASN A 308 -9.37 20.80 14.90
C ASN A 308 -8.63 20.60 13.58
N VAL A 309 -8.98 19.53 12.88
CA VAL A 309 -8.52 19.22 11.53
C VAL A 309 -9.64 18.50 10.77
N LYS A 310 -9.74 18.71 9.46
CA LYS A 310 -10.81 18.12 8.64
C LYS A 310 -10.22 17.43 7.42
N PHE A 311 -10.63 16.19 7.19
CA PHE A 311 -10.32 15.40 6.01
C PHE A 311 -11.60 15.20 5.19
N PRO A 312 -11.85 16.01 4.15
CA PRO A 312 -13.02 15.87 3.30
C PRO A 312 -12.89 14.67 2.35
N GLN A 313 -14.05 14.13 1.93
CA GLN A 313 -14.15 13.16 0.82
C GLN A 313 -13.28 11.90 1.01
N LEU A 314 -13.28 11.33 2.22
CA LEU A 314 -12.70 10.02 2.50
C LEU A 314 -13.71 8.92 2.12
N PRO A 315 -13.32 7.89 1.36
CA PRO A 315 -14.21 6.76 1.07
C PRO A 315 -14.58 5.98 2.35
N GLU A 316 -15.73 5.34 2.32
CA GLU A 316 -16.18 4.43 3.39
C GLU A 316 -15.15 3.32 3.62
N SER A 317 -14.51 3.32 4.81
CA SER A 317 -13.42 2.38 5.10
C SER A 317 -12.98 2.39 6.57
N PHE A 318 -12.14 1.42 6.92
CA PHE A 318 -11.40 1.38 8.18
C PHE A 318 -10.10 2.17 8.06
N TYR A 319 -9.94 3.18 8.90
CA TYR A 319 -8.77 4.05 8.98
C TYR A 319 -8.01 3.86 10.29
N SER A 320 -6.71 4.06 10.23
CA SER A 320 -5.82 4.21 11.38
C SER A 320 -5.43 5.68 11.48
N ILE A 321 -5.83 6.34 12.55
CA ILE A 321 -5.54 7.74 12.80
C ILE A 321 -4.34 7.80 13.76
N GLU A 322 -3.27 8.46 13.35
CA GLU A 322 -2.09 8.68 14.17
C GLU A 322 -1.93 10.18 14.44
N VAL A 323 -1.87 10.58 15.70
CA VAL A 323 -1.66 11.96 16.14
C VAL A 323 -0.29 12.07 16.77
N ASN A 324 0.62 12.84 16.16
CA ASN A 324 1.98 13.06 16.61
C ASN A 324 2.19 14.53 17.00
N TYR A 325 2.66 14.79 18.22
CA TYR A 325 2.89 16.13 18.74
C TYR A 325 4.22 16.22 19.48
N GLU A 326 4.98 17.28 19.22
CA GLU A 326 6.25 17.56 19.89
C GLU A 326 6.05 18.68 20.90
N LEU A 327 6.01 18.32 22.19
CA LEU A 327 5.83 19.29 23.27
C LEU A 327 7.20 19.82 23.71
N ALA A 328 7.44 21.12 23.52
CA ALA A 328 8.66 21.79 23.97
C ALA A 328 8.47 22.42 25.36
N ILE A 329 9.27 22.01 26.34
CA ILE A 329 9.28 22.57 27.71
C ILE A 329 10.74 22.83 28.11
N LEU A 330 11.09 24.08 28.45
CA LEU A 330 12.39 24.45 29.05
C LEU A 330 13.59 23.77 28.35
N ALA A 331 13.64 23.87 27.01
CA ALA A 331 14.66 23.29 26.13
C ALA A 331 14.65 21.76 25.94
N VAL A 332 13.63 21.04 26.42
CA VAL A 332 13.41 19.61 26.16
C VAL A 332 12.19 19.43 25.25
N THR A 333 12.33 18.62 24.20
CA THR A 333 11.23 18.25 23.29
C THR A 333 10.76 16.84 23.61
N ILE A 334 9.47 16.66 23.89
CA ILE A 334 8.85 15.37 24.22
C ILE A 334 7.95 14.97 23.04
N PRO A 335 8.26 13.89 22.31
CA PRO A 335 7.38 13.37 21.28
C PRO A 335 6.23 12.58 21.92
N LEU A 336 5.00 12.95 21.58
CA LEU A 336 3.77 12.22 21.92
C LEU A 336 3.16 11.65 20.64
N ALA A 337 2.73 10.40 20.68
CA ALA A 337 2.06 9.73 19.57
C ALA A 337 0.86 8.94 20.09
N GLU A 338 -0.32 9.16 19.51
CA GLU A 338 -1.55 8.41 19.81
C GLU A 338 -2.07 7.77 18.53
N LYS A 339 -2.52 6.51 18.59
CA LYS A 339 -3.00 5.75 17.43
C LYS A 339 -4.37 5.14 17.70
N THR A 340 -5.34 5.46 16.85
CA THR A 340 -6.74 5.00 16.98
C THR A 340 -7.22 4.34 15.68
N LEU A 341 -7.89 3.20 15.76
CA LEU A 341 -8.61 2.60 14.63
C LEU A 341 -10.03 3.16 14.56
N TYR A 342 -10.50 3.48 13.36
CA TYR A 342 -11.78 4.15 13.15
C TYR A 342 -12.50 3.62 11.90
N ASP A 343 -13.77 3.27 12.05
CA ASP A 343 -14.64 2.87 10.94
C ASP A 343 -15.46 4.07 10.46
N LEU A 344 -15.14 4.58 9.26
CA LEU A 344 -15.80 5.76 8.71
C LEU A 344 -16.98 5.33 7.82
N SER A 345 -18.19 5.47 8.34
CA SER A 345 -19.45 5.17 7.64
C SER A 345 -20.39 6.38 7.49
N SER A 346 -20.06 7.52 8.10
CA SER A 346 -20.84 8.75 8.00
C SER A 346 -19.97 10.00 8.24
N ASN A 347 -20.52 11.19 8.03
CA ASN A 347 -19.84 12.45 8.37
C ASN A 347 -19.79 12.60 9.89
N GLU A 348 -18.60 12.54 10.50
CA GLU A 348 -18.47 12.55 11.96
C GLU A 348 -17.35 13.46 12.47
N ASN A 349 -17.56 13.92 13.71
CA ASN A 349 -16.62 14.68 14.49
C ASN A 349 -16.11 13.81 15.65
N ILE A 350 -14.85 13.40 15.61
CA ILE A 350 -14.24 12.58 16.64
C ILE A 350 -13.29 13.40 17.52
N LYS A 351 -13.14 13.00 18.78
CA LYS A 351 -12.26 13.65 19.74
C LYS A 351 -11.13 12.72 20.15
N ILE A 352 -9.89 13.16 20.00
CA ILE A 352 -8.69 12.42 20.41
C ILE A 352 -8.02 13.18 21.53
N ARG A 353 -7.76 12.50 22.66
CA ARG A 353 -7.11 13.11 23.83
C ARG A 353 -5.65 12.71 23.91
N LEU A 354 -4.76 13.69 23.95
CA LEU A 354 -3.34 13.48 24.18
C LEU A 354 -3.05 13.53 25.69
N PRO A 355 -2.13 12.69 26.21
CA PRO A 355 -1.78 12.65 27.62
C PRO A 355 -0.82 13.79 28.00
N LEU A 356 -1.19 15.03 27.69
CA LEU A 356 -0.43 16.25 27.96
C LEU A 356 -1.32 17.34 28.58
N LEU A 357 -0.71 18.36 29.16
CA LEU A 357 -1.36 19.62 29.57
C LEU A 357 -0.94 20.70 28.58
N SER A 358 -1.89 21.48 28.09
CA SER A 358 -1.65 22.49 27.07
C SER A 358 -0.65 23.60 27.53
N PRO A 359 0.19 24.13 26.62
CA PRO A 359 1.31 25.02 26.97
C PRO A 359 0.92 26.33 27.69
N TRP A 360 -0.25 26.90 27.41
CA TRP A 360 -0.71 28.14 28.05
C TRP A 360 -0.96 27.98 29.56
N ILE A 361 -1.30 26.78 30.02
CA ILE A 361 -1.46 26.45 31.46
C ILE A 361 -0.09 26.35 32.13
N LEU A 362 0.93 25.85 31.42
CA LEU A 362 2.31 25.72 31.91
C LEU A 362 2.99 27.08 32.16
N ASN A 363 2.55 28.13 31.45
CA ASN A 363 3.04 29.51 31.61
C ASN A 363 2.40 30.28 32.77
N SER A 364 1.39 29.74 33.44
CA SER A 364 0.91 30.32 34.70
C SER A 364 1.93 29.98 35.80
N GLY A 365 2.56 31.00 36.39
CA GLY A 365 3.71 30.85 37.31
C GLY A 365 3.48 29.91 38.52
N ILE A 366 2.23 29.55 38.80
CA ILE A 366 1.83 28.60 39.85
C ILE A 366 1.96 27.14 39.39
N VAL A 367 1.63 26.83 38.12
CA VAL A 367 1.70 25.47 37.57
C VAL A 367 3.15 25.08 37.26
N THR A 368 4.00 26.03 36.89
CA THR A 368 5.45 25.83 36.74
C THR A 368 6.10 25.50 38.08
N LEU A 369 5.69 26.15 39.19
CA LEU A 369 6.17 25.84 40.54
C LEU A 369 5.66 24.49 41.06
N ILE A 370 4.41 24.12 40.78
CA ILE A 370 3.85 22.81 41.14
C ILE A 370 4.52 21.69 40.32
N LEU A 371 4.86 21.94 39.04
CA LEU A 371 5.68 21.03 38.24
C LEU A 371 7.11 20.95 38.75
N ILE A 372 7.74 22.04 39.20
CA ILE A 372 9.09 21.99 39.82
C ILE A 372 9.04 21.25 41.16
N ALA A 373 7.99 21.42 41.97
CA ALA A 373 7.78 20.67 43.22
C ALA A 373 7.47 19.19 42.98
N ALA A 374 6.67 18.87 41.94
CA ALA A 374 6.38 17.50 41.51
C ALA A 374 7.59 16.84 40.84
N VAL A 375 8.42 17.60 40.11
CA VAL A 375 9.66 17.12 39.47
C VAL A 375 10.77 16.93 40.50
N SER A 376 10.91 17.79 41.51
CA SER A 376 11.87 17.59 42.61
C SER A 376 11.49 16.43 43.54
N THR A 377 10.20 16.26 43.86
CA THR A 377 9.74 15.08 44.62
C THR A 377 9.79 13.80 43.78
N THR A 378 9.53 13.84 42.46
CA THR A 378 9.70 12.67 41.59
C THR A 378 11.16 12.36 41.26
N ILE A 379 12.08 13.32 41.20
CA ILE A 379 13.52 13.08 41.02
C ILE A 379 14.13 12.42 42.26
N SER A 380 13.73 12.82 43.48
CA SER A 380 14.16 12.14 44.71
C SER A 380 13.52 10.75 44.90
N ILE A 381 12.39 10.46 44.23
CA ILE A 381 11.74 9.13 44.26
C ILE A 381 12.14 8.26 43.05
N ARG A 382 12.71 8.81 41.96
CA ARG A 382 13.17 8.09 40.75
C ARG A 382 14.63 7.62 40.79
N LYS A 383 15.27 7.52 41.96
CA LYS A 383 16.40 6.60 42.17
C LYS A 383 16.01 5.26 42.83
N ARG A 384 14.74 4.89 42.82
CA ARG A 384 14.37 3.46 42.83
C ARG A 384 14.07 3.04 41.39
N LYS A 385 15.08 2.47 40.71
CA LYS A 385 14.87 1.58 39.56
C LYS A 385 13.67 0.70 39.92
N ARG A 386 12.53 0.84 39.24
CA ARG A 386 11.44 -0.13 39.39
C ARG A 386 12.06 -1.47 39.05
N LYS A 387 12.21 -2.34 40.04
CA LYS A 387 12.92 -3.61 39.90
C LYS A 387 12.24 -4.37 38.76
N ILE A 388 12.97 -4.58 37.66
CA ILE A 388 12.55 -5.50 36.62
C ILE A 388 12.54 -6.86 37.29
N VAL A 389 11.37 -7.48 37.37
CA VAL A 389 11.24 -8.84 37.88
C VAL A 389 11.32 -9.74 36.66
N GLU A 390 12.29 -10.63 36.68
CA GLU A 390 12.46 -11.66 35.66
C GLU A 390 11.64 -12.88 36.05
N TYR A 391 10.83 -13.38 35.12
CA TYR A 391 10.10 -14.62 35.26
C TYR A 391 10.58 -15.61 34.21
N ASP A 392 10.58 -16.90 34.57
CA ASP A 392 10.87 -17.98 33.65
C ASP A 392 9.72 -18.20 32.64
N PHE A 393 9.84 -19.22 31.81
CA PHE A 393 8.83 -19.54 30.81
C PHE A 393 7.44 -19.84 31.39
N SER A 394 7.31 -20.18 32.68
CA SER A 394 6.00 -20.41 33.31
C SER A 394 5.10 -19.17 33.27
N TYR A 395 5.67 -17.97 33.18
CA TYR A 395 4.93 -16.74 32.99
C TYR A 395 4.12 -16.71 31.68
N PHE A 396 4.54 -17.46 30.66
CA PHE A 396 3.77 -17.64 29.44
C PHE A 396 2.36 -18.18 29.73
N ASN A 397 2.22 -19.09 30.70
CA ASN A 397 0.91 -19.65 31.07
C ASN A 397 -0.01 -18.60 31.70
N ALA A 398 0.53 -17.64 32.47
CA ALA A 398 -0.24 -16.56 33.05
C ALA A 398 -0.81 -15.62 31.97
N ILE A 399 -0.01 -15.30 30.96
CA ILE A 399 -0.40 -14.36 29.89
C ILE A 399 -1.30 -15.02 28.83
N SER A 400 -1.27 -16.36 28.72
CA SER A 400 -2.09 -17.14 27.79
C SER A 400 -3.37 -17.71 28.40
N GLY A 401 -3.64 -17.45 29.69
CA GLY A 401 -4.83 -17.98 30.37
C GLY A 401 -4.77 -19.49 30.58
N GLY A 402 -3.59 -20.01 30.93
CA GLY A 402 -3.35 -21.43 31.20
C GLY A 402 -2.77 -22.20 29.99
N GLY A 403 -1.93 -21.56 29.18
CA GLY A 403 -1.19 -22.21 28.09
C GLY A 403 -2.01 -22.36 26.79
N ILE A 404 -1.30 -22.83 25.75
CA ILE A 404 -1.86 -23.09 24.42
C ILE A 404 -3.04 -24.07 24.52
N SER A 405 -4.11 -23.79 23.77
CA SER A 405 -5.27 -24.68 23.73
C SER A 405 -4.88 -26.05 23.13
N PRO A 406 -5.36 -27.17 23.70
CA PRO A 406 -5.20 -28.47 23.08
C PRO A 406 -5.88 -28.48 21.70
N SER A 407 -5.48 -29.38 20.81
CA SER A 407 -6.08 -29.49 19.47
C SER A 407 -6.09 -28.15 18.72
N SER A 408 -4.94 -27.51 18.54
CA SER A 408 -4.83 -26.19 17.92
C SER A 408 -3.66 -26.04 16.94
N THR A 409 -3.80 -25.13 15.98
CA THR A 409 -2.69 -24.67 15.11
C THR A 409 -2.09 -23.39 15.69
N VAL A 410 -0.77 -23.36 15.87
CA VAL A 410 -0.02 -22.25 16.50
C VAL A 410 1.01 -21.71 15.53
N LEU A 411 0.80 -20.46 15.09
CA LEU A 411 1.78 -19.70 14.32
C LEU A 411 2.65 -18.87 15.27
N ILE A 412 3.96 -18.97 15.12
CA ILE A 412 4.94 -18.08 15.75
C ILE A 412 5.55 -17.20 14.66
N SER A 413 5.17 -15.92 14.61
CA SER A 413 5.63 -14.96 13.60
C SER A 413 6.59 -13.92 14.18
N GLY A 414 7.56 -13.47 13.39
CA GLY A 414 8.49 -12.42 13.81
C GLY A 414 9.76 -12.33 12.97
N PRO A 415 10.52 -11.22 13.06
CA PRO A 415 11.71 -11.02 12.25
C PRO A 415 12.81 -12.04 12.56
N PRO A 416 13.80 -12.24 11.67
CA PRO A 416 14.99 -13.04 11.95
C PRO A 416 15.64 -12.61 13.27
N GLY A 417 16.16 -13.58 14.03
CA GLY A 417 16.80 -13.29 15.31
C GLY A 417 15.86 -12.96 16.47
N SER A 418 14.54 -12.80 16.28
CA SER A 418 13.60 -12.48 17.37
C SER A 418 13.47 -13.55 18.47
N GLY A 419 13.80 -14.82 18.19
CA GLY A 419 13.73 -15.91 19.17
C GLY A 419 12.66 -16.98 18.91
N LYS A 420 12.12 -17.05 17.68
CA LYS A 420 11.07 -18.01 17.29
C LYS A 420 11.47 -19.47 17.59
N SER A 421 12.64 -19.89 17.15
CA SER A 421 13.16 -21.26 17.37
C SER A 421 13.30 -21.59 18.86
N VAL A 422 13.80 -20.64 19.66
CA VAL A 422 13.90 -20.81 21.11
C VAL A 422 12.52 -20.97 21.76
N LEU A 423 11.52 -20.22 21.29
CA LEU A 423 10.13 -20.40 21.75
C LEU A 423 9.54 -21.76 21.32
N THR A 424 9.80 -22.21 20.10
CA THR A 424 9.44 -23.54 19.61
C THR A 424 10.03 -24.63 20.50
N ASN A 425 11.32 -24.51 20.84
CA ASN A 425 12.03 -25.45 21.73
C ASN A 425 11.39 -25.50 23.12
N HIS A 426 10.99 -24.35 23.69
CA HIS A 426 10.25 -24.31 24.96
C HIS A 426 8.92 -25.09 24.89
N PHE A 427 8.16 -24.92 23.81
CA PHE A 427 6.91 -25.67 23.62
C PHE A 427 7.15 -27.17 23.40
N LEU A 428 8.18 -27.55 22.64
CA LEU A 428 8.58 -28.93 22.44
C LEU A 428 8.92 -29.59 23.78
N MET A 429 9.76 -28.94 24.59
CA MET A 429 10.20 -29.45 25.89
C MET A 429 9.03 -29.56 26.87
N SER A 430 8.16 -28.56 26.90
CA SER A 430 6.94 -28.61 27.72
C SER A 430 6.04 -29.77 27.31
N SER A 431 5.94 -30.08 26.00
CA SER A 431 5.11 -31.16 25.48
C SER A 431 5.65 -32.54 25.88
N LEU A 432 6.94 -32.78 25.69
CA LEU A 432 7.61 -34.02 26.09
C LEU A 432 7.53 -34.26 27.60
N LYS A 433 7.76 -33.21 28.41
CA LYS A 433 7.64 -33.29 29.88
C LYS A 433 6.21 -33.60 30.35
N ASN A 434 5.21 -33.20 29.58
CA ASN A 434 3.81 -33.53 29.83
C ASN A 434 3.41 -34.93 29.32
N GLY A 435 4.35 -35.70 28.77
CA GLY A 435 4.14 -37.06 28.28
C GLY A 435 3.62 -37.17 26.84
N ASN A 436 3.44 -36.03 26.15
CA ASN A 436 3.06 -36.00 24.74
C ASN A 436 4.20 -36.51 23.87
N SER A 437 3.83 -37.19 22.79
CA SER A 437 4.76 -37.49 21.71
C SER A 437 4.99 -36.23 20.88
N CYS A 438 6.15 -36.10 20.24
CA CYS A 438 6.50 -34.93 19.45
C CYS A 438 7.11 -35.33 18.11
N LEU A 439 6.72 -34.60 17.07
CA LEU A 439 7.31 -34.68 15.73
C LEU A 439 7.96 -33.34 15.42
N PHE A 440 9.27 -33.33 15.14
CA PHE A 440 10.01 -32.10 14.82
C PHE A 440 10.49 -32.14 13.37
N ILE A 441 10.08 -31.16 12.58
CA ILE A 441 10.45 -31.01 11.18
C ILE A 441 11.39 -29.80 11.07
N THR A 442 12.61 -30.04 10.62
CA THR A 442 13.60 -28.98 10.40
C THR A 442 13.88 -28.77 8.92
N ASN A 443 13.89 -27.51 8.51
CA ASN A 443 14.35 -27.08 7.19
C ASN A 443 15.24 -25.83 7.24
N VAL A 444 15.74 -25.51 8.44
CA VAL A 444 16.57 -24.32 8.71
C VAL A 444 17.99 -24.73 9.12
N ASP A 445 18.15 -25.88 9.78
CA ASP A 445 19.44 -26.41 10.22
C ASP A 445 19.42 -27.95 10.26
N PHE A 446 20.60 -28.57 10.32
CA PHE A 446 20.77 -30.01 10.42
C PHE A 446 20.17 -30.56 11.72
N PRO A 447 19.49 -31.73 11.69
CA PRO A 447 18.95 -32.37 12.89
C PRO A 447 19.96 -32.53 14.04
N SER A 448 21.23 -32.77 13.73
CA SER A 448 22.31 -32.86 14.73
C SER A 448 22.55 -31.54 15.48
N ASN A 449 22.39 -30.39 14.82
CA ASN A 449 22.55 -29.08 15.44
C ASN A 449 21.34 -28.74 16.32
N ILE A 450 20.13 -29.02 15.83
CA ILE A 450 18.91 -28.89 16.60
C ILE A 450 18.97 -29.76 17.87
N ARG A 451 19.41 -31.02 17.74
CA ARG A 451 19.59 -31.93 18.87
C ARG A 451 20.55 -31.37 19.93
N ARG A 452 21.69 -30.82 19.51
CA ARG A 452 22.66 -30.17 20.42
C ARG A 452 22.08 -28.94 21.14
N GLU A 453 21.28 -28.14 20.44
CA GLU A 453 20.58 -27.01 21.05
C GLU A 453 19.58 -27.52 22.10
N LEU A 454 18.79 -28.55 21.77
CA LEU A 454 17.81 -29.14 22.68
C LEU A 454 18.45 -29.81 23.90
N GLU A 455 19.63 -30.43 23.75
CA GLU A 455 20.39 -31.03 24.86
C GLU A 455 20.77 -29.99 25.93
N THR A 456 20.93 -28.72 25.53
CA THR A 456 21.19 -27.61 26.47
C THR A 456 19.96 -27.34 27.36
N PHE A 457 18.75 -27.58 26.85
CA PHE A 457 17.48 -27.38 27.57
C PHE A 457 17.00 -28.64 28.33
N GLU A 458 17.27 -29.83 27.77
CA GLU A 458 16.86 -31.12 28.32
C GLU A 458 17.91 -32.19 27.95
N PRO A 459 18.81 -32.55 28.88
CA PRO A 459 19.86 -33.54 28.64
C PRO A 459 19.36 -34.94 28.24
N ARG A 460 18.08 -35.26 28.50
CA ARG A 460 17.45 -36.55 28.18
C ARG A 460 16.80 -36.59 26.80
N ILE A 461 17.09 -35.65 25.90
CA ILE A 461 16.46 -35.62 24.57
C ILE A 461 16.60 -36.96 23.82
N THR A 462 17.78 -37.59 23.93
CA THR A 462 18.08 -38.88 23.31
C THR A 462 17.25 -40.03 23.89
N GLU A 463 16.82 -39.94 25.15
CA GLU A 463 15.93 -40.93 25.76
C GLU A 463 14.52 -40.84 25.16
N TYR A 464 14.02 -39.63 24.88
CA TYR A 464 12.73 -39.46 24.20
C TYR A 464 12.77 -40.02 22.77
N GLU A 465 13.87 -39.85 22.04
CA GLU A 465 14.04 -40.45 20.71
C GLU A 465 14.06 -41.98 20.77
N LYS A 466 14.87 -42.56 21.66
CA LYS A 466 14.94 -44.02 21.86
C LYS A 466 13.59 -44.62 22.30
N ALA A 467 12.84 -43.88 23.10
CA ALA A 467 11.49 -44.26 23.53
C ALA A 467 10.42 -44.03 22.45
N SER A 468 10.78 -43.60 21.24
CA SER A 468 9.85 -43.22 20.17
C SER A 468 8.82 -42.18 20.62
N LYS A 469 9.24 -41.25 21.50
CA LYS A 469 8.47 -40.08 21.94
C LYS A 469 8.82 -38.83 21.17
N LEU A 470 10.00 -38.78 20.54
CA LEU A 470 10.42 -37.69 19.65
C LEU A 470 10.89 -38.30 18.33
N ILE A 471 10.38 -37.80 17.21
CA ILE A 471 10.85 -38.15 15.87
C ILE A 471 11.26 -36.87 15.14
N PHE A 472 12.39 -36.92 14.45
CA PHE A 472 12.82 -35.86 13.54
C PHE A 472 12.47 -36.20 12.08
N ILE A 473 12.01 -35.19 11.34
CA ILE A 473 11.94 -35.22 9.88
C ILE A 473 12.91 -34.19 9.33
N ASP A 474 13.88 -34.67 8.57
CA ASP A 474 14.89 -33.82 7.95
C ASP A 474 14.45 -33.35 6.56
N SER A 475 14.30 -32.03 6.42
CA SER A 475 14.05 -31.34 5.14
C SER A 475 15.14 -30.32 4.83
N TYR A 476 16.28 -30.36 5.53
CA TYR A 476 17.40 -29.43 5.39
C TYR A 476 18.60 -30.07 4.68
N SER A 477 18.98 -31.31 5.01
CA SER A 477 20.24 -31.90 4.50
C SER A 477 20.30 -31.95 2.96
N ALA A 478 19.16 -32.20 2.30
CA ALA A 478 19.06 -32.18 0.86
C ALA A 478 19.34 -30.79 0.24
N LEU A 479 18.97 -29.70 0.94
CA LEU A 479 19.34 -28.33 0.52
C LEU A 479 20.85 -28.10 0.58
N GLY A 480 21.53 -28.76 1.52
CA GLY A 480 22.99 -28.74 1.66
C GLY A 480 23.73 -29.72 0.73
N GLY A 481 23.02 -30.47 -0.12
CA GLY A 481 23.59 -31.51 -0.98
C GLY A 481 24.12 -32.74 -0.21
N GLN A 482 23.63 -32.97 1.02
CA GLN A 482 24.04 -34.08 1.88
C GLN A 482 22.89 -35.09 2.01
N GLU A 483 23.24 -36.38 2.12
CA GLU A 483 22.27 -37.39 2.52
C GLU A 483 21.92 -37.23 4.00
N SER A 484 20.63 -37.33 4.31
CA SER A 484 20.16 -37.24 5.70
C SER A 484 20.52 -38.52 6.47
N THR A 485 20.91 -38.36 7.73
CA THR A 485 21.10 -39.47 8.68
C THR A 485 19.83 -39.88 9.41
N GLU A 486 18.73 -39.14 9.22
CA GLU A 486 17.45 -39.40 9.90
C GLU A 486 16.63 -40.47 9.14
N GLU A 487 15.89 -41.31 9.88
CA GLU A 487 15.00 -42.35 9.32
C GLU A 487 13.93 -41.74 8.38
N TYR A 488 13.48 -40.53 8.71
CA TYR A 488 12.50 -39.78 7.94
C TYR A 488 13.14 -38.52 7.36
N SER A 489 13.29 -38.49 6.05
CA SER A 489 13.80 -37.33 5.32
C SER A 489 13.08 -37.16 3.99
N VAL A 490 13.17 -35.96 3.43
CA VAL A 490 12.71 -35.63 2.08
C VAL A 490 13.88 -35.18 1.21
N SER A 491 13.86 -35.57 -0.06
CA SER A 491 14.91 -35.25 -1.03
C SER A 491 14.84 -33.81 -1.56
N SER A 492 13.73 -33.11 -1.32
CA SER A 492 13.57 -31.70 -1.67
C SER A 492 12.57 -31.04 -0.74
N ILE A 493 12.84 -29.78 -0.37
CA ILE A 493 11.93 -28.95 0.43
C ILE A 493 10.65 -28.58 -0.34
N GLU A 494 10.69 -28.61 -1.68
CA GLU A 494 9.54 -28.30 -2.53
C GLU A 494 8.50 -29.43 -2.55
N ASP A 495 8.89 -30.65 -2.16
CA ASP A 495 8.02 -31.82 -2.14
C ASP A 495 7.13 -31.84 -0.88
N LEU A 496 6.15 -30.93 -0.85
CA LEU A 496 5.13 -30.89 0.21
C LEU A 496 4.30 -32.18 0.29
N THR A 497 4.19 -32.92 -0.82
CA THR A 497 3.44 -34.18 -0.86
C THR A 497 4.21 -35.26 -0.13
N GLY A 498 5.49 -35.47 -0.47
CA GLY A 498 6.39 -36.38 0.21
C GLY A 498 6.54 -36.04 1.69
N LEU A 499 6.71 -34.76 2.01
CA LEU A 499 6.74 -34.29 3.40
C LEU A 499 5.43 -34.62 4.14
N GLY A 500 4.28 -34.36 3.53
CA GLY A 500 2.97 -34.65 4.11
C GLY A 500 2.74 -36.15 4.36
N VAL A 501 3.23 -37.01 3.46
CA VAL A 501 3.22 -38.48 3.64
C VAL A 501 4.10 -38.89 4.82
N LYS A 502 5.33 -38.38 4.90
CA LYS A 502 6.25 -38.69 6.02
C LYS A 502 5.69 -38.23 7.37
N ILE A 503 5.13 -37.02 7.43
CA ILE A 503 4.43 -36.51 8.62
C ILE A 503 3.28 -37.45 8.98
N SER A 504 2.49 -37.87 7.99
CA SER A 504 1.37 -38.78 8.21
C SER A 504 1.81 -40.12 8.78
N THR A 505 2.86 -40.74 8.24
CA THR A 505 3.44 -41.99 8.76
C THR A 505 3.92 -41.82 10.21
N CYS A 506 4.61 -40.73 10.52
CA CYS A 506 5.10 -40.47 11.87
C CYS A 506 3.97 -40.24 12.87
N LEU A 507 2.93 -39.50 12.48
CA LEU A 507 1.74 -39.29 13.30
C LEU A 507 1.01 -40.61 13.60
N ASP A 508 0.92 -41.50 12.62
CA ASP A 508 0.29 -42.82 12.80
C ASP A 508 1.12 -43.71 13.75
N LYS A 509 2.45 -43.59 13.72
CA LYS A 509 3.38 -44.30 14.64
C LYS A 509 3.33 -43.73 16.07
N LEU A 510 3.29 -42.41 16.22
CA LEU A 510 3.32 -41.73 17.53
C LEU A 510 1.96 -41.75 18.26
N GLY A 511 0.86 -41.86 17.50
CA GLY A 511 -0.48 -42.00 18.03
C GLY A 511 -1.10 -40.70 18.57
N ARG A 512 -2.03 -40.83 19.52
CA ARG A 512 -2.74 -39.68 20.12
C ARG A 512 -1.81 -38.89 21.06
N ASN A 513 -2.18 -37.62 21.29
CA ASN A 513 -1.40 -36.64 22.06
C ASN A 513 -0.01 -36.40 21.45
N THR A 514 0.03 -36.20 20.13
CA THR A 514 1.26 -35.92 19.38
C THR A 514 1.29 -34.48 18.92
N ASP A 515 2.23 -33.69 19.43
CA ASP A 515 2.46 -32.32 18.98
C ASP A 515 3.43 -32.30 17.78
N VAL A 516 3.16 -31.46 16.79
CA VAL A 516 3.99 -31.32 15.59
C VAL A 516 4.64 -29.94 15.58
N PHE A 517 5.92 -29.88 15.28
CA PHE A 517 6.72 -28.65 15.22
C PHE A 517 7.37 -28.55 13.85
N LEU A 518 7.15 -27.44 13.15
CA LEU A 518 7.76 -27.13 11.86
C LEU A 518 8.51 -25.80 11.94
N ASP A 519 9.83 -25.87 12.06
CA ASP A 519 10.73 -24.72 12.02
C ASP A 519 11.53 -24.79 10.71
N SER A 520 11.12 -24.11 9.63
CA SER A 520 10.10 -23.06 9.53
C SER A 520 9.31 -23.09 8.21
N LEU A 521 8.21 -22.33 8.11
CA LEU A 521 7.55 -22.10 6.82
C LEU A 521 8.31 -21.09 5.93
N THR A 522 9.28 -20.35 6.47
CA THR A 522 9.92 -19.23 5.77
C THR A 522 10.62 -19.64 4.48
N PRO A 523 11.44 -20.72 4.44
CA PRO A 523 12.04 -21.19 3.19
C PRO A 523 11.02 -21.64 2.14
N LEU A 524 9.88 -22.21 2.57
CA LEU A 524 8.83 -22.66 1.66
C LEU A 524 8.22 -21.49 0.86
N PHE A 525 8.00 -20.34 1.51
CA PHE A 525 7.49 -19.14 0.84
C PHE A 525 8.47 -18.52 -0.16
N ALA A 526 9.76 -18.86 -0.09
CA ALA A 526 10.74 -18.44 -1.08
C ALA A 526 10.65 -19.27 -2.38
N MET A 527 10.11 -20.49 -2.32
CA MET A 527 10.15 -21.47 -3.41
C MET A 527 8.76 -21.84 -3.95
N LEU A 528 7.71 -21.71 -3.14
CA LEU A 528 6.35 -22.14 -3.45
C LEU A 528 5.35 -20.98 -3.28
N LYS A 529 4.23 -21.05 -4.02
CA LYS A 529 3.13 -20.09 -3.86
C LYS A 529 2.41 -20.29 -2.52
N GLY A 530 2.03 -19.19 -1.86
CA GLY A 530 1.40 -19.25 -0.54
C GLY A 530 0.13 -20.09 -0.43
N GLY A 531 -0.63 -20.27 -1.51
CA GLY A 531 -1.82 -21.16 -1.52
C GLY A 531 -1.48 -22.63 -1.24
N TYR A 532 -0.38 -23.15 -1.80
CA TYR A 532 0.04 -24.54 -1.56
C TYR A 532 0.48 -24.75 -0.11
N ILE A 533 1.23 -23.79 0.44
CA ILE A 533 1.72 -23.82 1.82
C ILE A 533 0.54 -23.73 2.80
N THR A 534 -0.43 -22.85 2.53
CA THR A 534 -1.63 -22.70 3.36
C THR A 534 -2.47 -23.98 3.38
N ASN A 535 -2.66 -24.63 2.22
CA ASN A 535 -3.36 -25.91 2.13
C ASN A 535 -2.62 -27.03 2.88
N PHE A 536 -1.29 -27.07 2.78
CA PHE A 536 -0.45 -28.00 3.53
C PHE A 536 -0.61 -27.78 5.04
N VAL A 537 -0.49 -26.54 5.51
CA VAL A 537 -0.65 -26.18 6.92
C VAL A 537 -2.04 -26.55 7.43
N HIS A 538 -3.08 -26.29 6.64
CA HIS A 538 -4.46 -26.65 6.97
C HIS A 538 -4.64 -28.18 7.07
N SER A 539 -4.10 -28.94 6.12
CA SER A 539 -4.19 -30.41 6.09
C SER A 539 -3.47 -31.06 7.27
N ILE A 540 -2.19 -30.72 7.49
CA ILE A 540 -1.42 -31.23 8.63
C ILE A 540 -2.03 -30.77 9.94
N GLY A 541 -2.46 -29.51 10.03
CA GLY A 541 -3.17 -28.98 11.19
C GLY A 541 -4.43 -29.78 11.52
N ALA A 542 -5.26 -30.12 10.53
CA ALA A 542 -6.45 -30.94 10.75
C ALA A 542 -6.11 -32.35 11.25
N LYS A 543 -5.11 -33.02 10.64
CA LYS A 543 -4.68 -34.36 11.05
C LYS A 543 -4.12 -34.35 12.49
N THR A 544 -3.25 -33.40 12.82
CA THR A 544 -2.67 -33.26 14.17
C THR A 544 -3.74 -32.99 15.22
N LYS A 545 -4.73 -32.12 14.93
CA LYS A 545 -5.87 -31.87 15.82
C LYS A 545 -6.72 -33.13 16.03
N GLY A 546 -6.92 -33.95 14.99
CA GLY A 546 -7.62 -35.22 15.08
C GLY A 546 -6.98 -36.21 16.07
N LEU A 547 -5.67 -36.09 16.29
CA LEU A 547 -4.90 -36.87 17.26
C LEU A 547 -4.82 -36.22 18.65
N ASN A 548 -5.59 -35.16 18.92
CA ASN A 548 -5.49 -34.34 20.13
C ASN A 548 -4.13 -33.64 20.31
N GLY A 549 -3.42 -33.42 19.20
CA GLY A 549 -2.14 -32.73 19.14
C GLY A 549 -2.27 -31.25 18.80
N ARG A 550 -1.18 -30.51 18.98
CA ARG A 550 -1.02 -29.11 18.54
C ARG A 550 0.00 -29.04 17.42
N PHE A 551 -0.26 -28.24 16.41
CA PHE A 551 0.66 -28.03 15.29
C PHE A 551 1.28 -26.63 15.37
N PHE A 552 2.56 -26.57 15.75
CA PHE A 552 3.37 -25.37 15.84
C PHE A 552 4.17 -25.17 14.56
N TYR A 553 4.19 -23.95 14.05
CA TYR A 553 5.05 -23.58 12.94
C TYR A 553 5.49 -22.13 13.01
N THR A 554 6.68 -21.85 12.50
CA THR A 554 7.29 -20.52 12.56
C THR A 554 7.27 -19.84 11.18
N LEU A 555 7.18 -18.51 11.18
CA LEU A 555 7.20 -17.69 9.96
C LEU A 555 7.98 -16.38 10.16
N GLY A 556 8.86 -16.05 9.22
CA GLY A 556 9.58 -14.78 9.16
C GLY A 556 8.70 -13.62 8.68
N THR A 557 9.07 -12.38 9.03
CA THR A 557 8.38 -11.15 8.55
C THR A 557 8.65 -10.81 7.09
N ASN A 558 9.53 -11.55 6.41
CA ASN A 558 9.92 -11.28 5.02
C ASN A 558 8.89 -11.81 3.99
N VAL A 559 7.80 -12.42 4.46
CA VAL A 559 6.71 -12.93 3.62
C VAL A 559 5.72 -11.81 3.32
N LYS A 560 5.15 -11.80 2.10
CA LYS A 560 4.17 -10.80 1.67
C LYS A 560 2.96 -10.79 2.62
N LYS A 561 2.37 -9.61 2.82
CA LYS A 561 1.26 -9.44 3.78
C LYS A 561 0.05 -10.30 3.43
N GLU A 562 -0.24 -10.48 2.15
CA GLU A 562 -1.32 -11.33 1.65
C GLU A 562 -1.10 -12.81 2.05
N GLU A 563 0.13 -13.30 1.89
CA GLU A 563 0.52 -14.67 2.22
C GLU A 563 0.56 -14.91 3.73
N LEU A 564 1.05 -13.93 4.50
CA LEU A 564 0.97 -13.94 5.96
C LEU A 564 -0.48 -14.04 6.44
N ASN A 565 -1.38 -13.21 5.87
CA ASN A 565 -2.80 -13.23 6.22
C ASN A 565 -3.46 -14.59 5.92
N MET A 566 -3.07 -15.26 4.83
CA MET A 566 -3.57 -16.61 4.51
C MET A 566 -3.20 -17.61 5.61
N VAL A 567 -1.96 -17.61 6.07
CA VAL A 567 -1.51 -18.52 7.15
C VAL A 567 -2.13 -18.14 8.50
N GLU A 568 -2.26 -16.84 8.81
CA GLU A 568 -2.93 -16.36 10.02
C GLU A 568 -4.42 -16.78 10.06
N SER A 569 -5.07 -16.88 8.90
CA SER A 569 -6.48 -17.30 8.81
C SER A 569 -6.70 -18.75 9.24
N VAL A 570 -5.77 -19.66 8.91
CA VAL A 570 -5.83 -21.10 9.26
C VAL A 570 -5.17 -21.42 10.63
N SER A 571 -4.61 -20.42 11.31
CA SER A 571 -4.04 -20.52 12.65
C SER A 571 -5.10 -20.31 13.73
N ASP A 572 -5.21 -21.20 14.72
CA ASP A 572 -6.05 -20.96 15.91
C ASP A 572 -5.39 -20.01 16.91
N CYS A 573 -4.06 -20.03 16.98
CA CYS A 573 -3.24 -19.21 17.86
C CYS A 573 -2.13 -18.52 17.07
N ILE A 574 -1.92 -17.22 17.30
CA ILE A 574 -0.84 -16.44 16.69
C ILE A 574 -0.04 -15.78 17.81
N ILE A 575 1.23 -16.14 17.91
CA ILE A 575 2.20 -15.52 18.79
C ILE A 575 3.12 -14.68 17.91
N GLU A 576 3.13 -13.38 18.16
CA GLU A 576 3.94 -12.43 17.40
C GLU A 576 5.13 -11.98 18.23
N MET A 577 6.30 -11.99 17.62
CA MET A 577 7.57 -11.58 18.21
C MET A 577 8.12 -10.39 17.45
N SER A 578 8.67 -9.42 18.17
CA SER A 578 9.34 -8.26 17.58
C SER A 578 10.71 -8.06 18.20
N THR A 579 11.62 -7.49 17.44
CA THR A 579 12.95 -7.08 17.88
C THR A 579 13.12 -5.60 17.55
N SER A 580 13.69 -4.81 18.45
CA SER A 580 13.98 -3.39 18.22
C SER A 580 15.29 -3.01 18.89
N ASP A 581 16.12 -2.26 18.18
CA ASP A 581 17.36 -1.71 18.74
C ASP A 581 17.06 -0.34 19.36
N LYS A 582 17.29 -0.20 20.67
CA LYS A 582 17.24 1.08 21.39
C LYS A 582 18.45 1.18 22.31
N GLU A 583 19.21 2.27 22.21
CA GLU A 583 20.25 2.65 23.20
C GLU A 583 21.18 1.47 23.60
N ASP A 584 21.78 0.79 22.62
CA ASP A 584 22.69 -0.36 22.79
C ASP A 584 22.10 -1.64 23.43
N GLU A 585 20.78 -1.71 23.65
CA GLU A 585 20.09 -2.95 24.05
C GLU A 585 19.12 -3.44 22.95
N ASN A 586 19.29 -4.70 22.55
CA ASN A 586 18.33 -5.39 21.68
C ASN A 586 17.11 -5.80 22.50
N ILE A 587 16.03 -5.03 22.37
CA ILE A 587 14.78 -5.28 23.09
C ILE A 587 13.92 -6.25 22.28
N ARG A 588 13.65 -7.41 22.87
CA ARG A 588 12.75 -8.41 22.28
C ARG A 588 11.41 -8.38 22.99
N ARG A 589 10.34 -8.47 22.22
CA ARG A 589 8.97 -8.49 22.74
C ARG A 589 8.15 -9.60 22.12
N LEU A 590 7.22 -10.13 22.90
CA LEU A 590 6.26 -11.13 22.49
C LEU A 590 4.85 -10.66 22.84
N ARG A 591 3.88 -10.92 21.95
CA ARG A 591 2.45 -10.82 22.27
C ARG A 591 1.70 -12.02 21.72
N ILE A 592 0.59 -12.35 22.36
CA ILE A 592 -0.38 -13.29 21.80
C ILE A 592 -1.37 -12.43 21.01
N LYS A 593 -1.31 -12.49 19.68
CA LYS A 593 -2.13 -11.69 18.75
C LYS A 593 -3.52 -12.30 18.54
N LYS A 594 -3.62 -13.62 18.60
CA LYS A 594 -4.86 -14.39 18.41
C LYS A 594 -4.80 -15.64 19.27
N MET A 595 -5.85 -15.94 20.02
CA MET A 595 -6.04 -17.21 20.71
C MET A 595 -7.51 -17.34 21.13
N LYS A 596 -8.06 -18.57 21.14
CA LYS A 596 -9.46 -18.83 21.56
C LYS A 596 -9.71 -18.53 23.05
N LYS A 597 -8.73 -18.76 23.91
CA LYS A 597 -8.82 -18.47 25.35
C LYS A 597 -8.61 -16.98 25.61
N LYS A 598 -9.12 -16.49 26.75
CA LYS A 598 -8.80 -15.15 27.26
C LYS A 598 -7.30 -15.07 27.53
N HIS A 599 -6.65 -14.07 26.94
CA HIS A 599 -5.20 -13.88 27.02
C HIS A 599 -4.87 -12.39 27.08
N ILE A 600 -3.60 -12.09 27.33
CA ILE A 600 -3.06 -10.73 27.33
C ILE A 600 -2.54 -10.41 25.92
N GLU A 601 -3.14 -9.40 25.30
CA GLU A 601 -2.79 -8.95 23.93
C GLU A 601 -1.63 -7.92 23.91
N SER A 602 -1.21 -7.43 25.08
CA SER A 602 -0.12 -6.46 25.20
C SER A 602 1.24 -7.08 24.93
N TRP A 603 2.16 -6.29 24.37
CA TRP A 603 3.57 -6.66 24.24
C TRP A 603 4.24 -6.84 25.59
N ILE A 604 5.01 -7.93 25.73
CA ILE A 604 5.77 -8.25 26.93
C ILE A 604 7.24 -8.36 26.55
N ASP A 605 8.08 -7.62 27.26
CA ASP A 605 9.53 -7.65 27.09
C ASP A 605 10.07 -9.01 27.57
N PHE A 606 11.02 -9.59 26.83
CA PHE A 606 11.74 -10.77 27.26
C PHE A 606 13.20 -10.70 26.79
N ARG A 607 14.04 -11.56 27.34
CA ARG A 607 15.40 -11.81 26.82
C ARG A 607 15.63 -13.30 26.63
N ILE A 608 16.66 -13.62 25.85
CA ILE A 608 17.14 -15.00 25.71
C ILE A 608 18.37 -15.16 26.61
N ASP A 609 18.32 -16.18 27.45
CA ASP A 609 19.37 -16.60 28.37
C ASP A 609 19.86 -17.98 27.90
N GLY A 610 21.17 -18.21 27.84
CA GLY A 610 21.74 -19.42 27.25
C GLY A 610 21.26 -20.71 27.93
N ASP A 611 21.12 -20.69 29.26
CA ASP A 611 20.75 -21.88 30.04
C ASP A 611 19.22 -21.96 30.25
N ARG A 612 18.53 -20.81 30.36
CA ARG A 612 17.10 -20.75 30.71
C ARG A 612 16.17 -20.49 29.52
N GLY A 613 16.70 -20.11 28.36
CA GLY A 613 15.94 -19.71 27.17
C GLY A 613 15.17 -18.41 27.37
N LEU A 614 13.85 -18.39 27.10
CA LEU A 614 13.05 -17.17 27.24
C LEU A 614 12.83 -16.79 28.71
N VAL A 615 13.29 -15.60 29.09
CA VAL A 615 13.07 -14.98 30.41
C VAL A 615 12.26 -13.69 30.24
N PHE A 616 11.04 -13.67 30.77
CA PHE A 616 10.13 -12.53 30.68
C PHE A 616 10.52 -11.42 31.65
N ARG A 617 10.52 -10.17 31.18
CA ARG A 617 10.90 -8.98 31.95
C ARG A 617 9.67 -8.13 32.20
N VAL A 618 9.17 -8.15 33.43
CA VAL A 618 7.97 -7.38 33.81
C VAL A 618 8.38 -6.20 34.69
N LYS A 619 7.96 -5.00 34.30
CA LYS A 619 8.17 -3.77 35.09
C LYS A 619 7.16 -3.76 36.25
N GLY A 620 7.66 -3.80 37.48
CA GLY A 620 6.82 -3.96 38.69
C GLY A 620 5.63 -3.00 38.77
N GLY A 621 4.43 -3.58 38.91
CA GLY A 621 3.14 -2.87 39.03
C GLY A 621 1.90 -3.68 38.63
N GLY A 622 2.04 -4.76 37.85
CA GLY A 622 0.92 -5.62 37.47
C GLY A 622 0.64 -6.71 38.51
N LYS A 623 -0.42 -6.56 39.30
CA LYS A 623 -1.04 -7.70 39.99
C LYS A 623 -1.59 -8.66 38.94
N ILE A 624 -0.86 -9.74 38.63
CA ILE A 624 -1.37 -10.86 37.81
C ILE A 624 -1.24 -12.20 38.55
N LEU A 625 -0.62 -12.23 39.73
CA LEU A 625 -0.58 -13.41 40.59
C LEU A 625 -1.60 -13.27 41.74
N LYS A 626 -2.84 -13.69 41.48
CA LYS A 626 -3.74 -14.28 42.47
C LYS A 626 -4.55 -15.38 41.82
#